data_AF-A0A2H5QFY7-F1
#
_entry.id   AF-A0A2H5QFY7-F1
#
_cell.length_a   1.000
_cell.length_b   1.000
_cell.length_c   1.000
_cell.angle_alpha   90.00
_cell.angle_beta   90.00
_cell.angle_gamma   90.00
#
_symmetry.space_group_name_H-M   'P 1'
#
loop_
_entity.id
_entity.type
_entity.pdbx_description
1 polymer ?
#
loop_
_entity_poly.entity_id
_entity_poly.type
_entity_poly.pdbx_seq_one_letter_code
_entity_poly.pdbx_strand_id
1 'polypeptide(L)'
;MDEVLFEMMEFLKRPSITETLVDILLCAVPIWLAVMIGLVIGWSWRPRWTGLVFLGLRSKFRFIWTAAPPGFGARRLWLAFTALSAFSACRVLWNNFKGKGAKSDAASAAAAGEGVDGDASPGARTAEKEQHVVTENDLEHLLQLLERKDGEIEWQTLMEKSTPNMTYQAWRSEPETGPAVYRTRTVFEGATPELVRDFFWDDEFRRKWDHMLAYVKTLEECPHTGTMIVQWIKKFPFFCSDREYIIGRRIWEAGKNYYCVTKGVPYPALPKRDKPRRVEHYFSSWVIRAVESLKGDGHASACEVNLIHYEEMGIPKDVRKLAPSGMVQLGRHCLLELGGELPGGEILR
;
A
#
# COMPACT_ATOMS: atom_id res chain seq x y z
N MET A 1 -2.32 -29.95 58.35
CA MET A 1 -2.94 -29.15 57.27
C MET A 1 -2.88 -27.66 57.61
N ASP A 2 -2.86 -27.30 58.90
CA ASP A 2 -2.93 -25.91 59.36
C ASP A 2 -1.62 -25.11 59.19
N GLU A 3 -0.45 -25.75 59.26
CA GLU A 3 0.85 -25.06 59.03
C GLU A 3 1.04 -24.58 57.58
N VAL A 4 0.63 -25.39 56.59
CA VAL A 4 0.74 -25.03 55.17
C VAL A 4 -0.20 -23.86 54.83
N LEU A 5 -1.40 -23.84 55.42
CA LEU A 5 -2.34 -22.72 55.25
C LEU A 5 -1.83 -21.45 55.95
N PHE A 6 -1.14 -21.59 57.09
CA PHE A 6 -0.56 -20.46 57.81
C PHE A 6 0.63 -19.85 57.05
N GLU A 7 1.55 -20.68 56.54
CA GLU A 7 2.67 -20.22 55.69
C GLU A 7 2.18 -19.58 54.39
N MET A 8 1.14 -20.14 53.75
CA MET A 8 0.53 -19.53 52.56
C MET A 8 -0.08 -18.16 52.89
N MET A 9 -0.74 -18.03 54.04
CA MET A 9 -1.34 -16.76 54.48
C MET A 9 -0.28 -15.71 54.86
N GLU A 10 0.85 -16.13 55.43
CA GLU A 10 1.98 -15.25 55.76
C GLU A 10 2.74 -14.80 54.50
N PHE A 11 2.87 -15.69 53.51
CA PHE A 11 3.39 -15.35 52.18
C PHE A 11 2.49 -14.35 51.45
N LEU A 12 1.17 -14.56 51.51
CA LEU A 12 0.16 -13.64 50.94
C LEU A 12 0.06 -12.29 51.67
N LYS A 13 0.55 -12.16 52.90
CA LYS A 13 0.57 -10.89 53.65
C LYS A 13 1.75 -9.98 53.30
N ARG A 14 2.71 -10.44 52.49
CA ARG A 14 3.81 -9.59 52.06
C ARG A 14 3.27 -8.48 51.15
N PRO A 15 3.54 -7.19 51.45
CA PRO A 15 2.95 -6.06 50.75
C PRO A 15 3.23 -6.09 49.23
N SER A 16 4.40 -6.58 48.82
CA SER A 16 4.75 -6.74 47.40
C SER A 16 3.96 -7.82 46.66
N ILE A 17 3.55 -8.89 47.37
CA ILE A 17 2.76 -9.97 46.77
C ILE A 17 1.30 -9.54 46.67
N THR A 18 0.79 -8.81 47.68
CA THR A 18 -0.55 -8.22 47.59
C THR A 18 -0.65 -7.19 46.48
N GLU A 19 0.36 -6.34 46.30
CA GLU A 19 0.39 -5.34 45.21
C GLU A 19 0.41 -6.01 43.84
N THR A 20 1.27 -7.01 43.63
CA THR A 20 1.32 -7.74 42.35
C THR A 20 0.04 -8.52 42.06
N LEU A 21 -0.61 -9.10 43.08
CA LEU A 21 -1.92 -9.76 42.90
C LEU A 21 -3.02 -8.76 42.57
N VAL A 22 -3.02 -7.57 43.18
CA VAL A 22 -3.96 -6.49 42.86
C VAL A 22 -3.74 -5.99 41.43
N ASP A 23 -2.50 -5.82 40.99
CA ASP A 23 -2.16 -5.41 39.62
C ASP A 23 -2.58 -6.48 38.59
N ILE A 24 -2.36 -7.77 38.88
CA ILE A 24 -2.82 -8.88 38.03
C ILE A 24 -4.35 -8.89 37.96
N LEU A 25 -5.04 -8.68 39.09
CA LEU A 25 -6.50 -8.63 39.13
C LEU A 25 -7.03 -7.45 38.30
N LEU A 26 -6.41 -6.26 38.43
CA LEU A 26 -6.75 -5.07 37.65
C LEU A 26 -6.52 -5.28 36.15
N CYS A 27 -5.47 -6.01 35.76
CA CYS A 27 -5.21 -6.36 34.37
C CYS A 27 -6.22 -7.39 33.82
N ALA A 28 -6.79 -8.24 34.67
CA ALA A 28 -7.80 -9.22 34.28
C ALA A 28 -9.19 -8.60 34.05
N VAL A 29 -9.50 -7.46 34.67
CA VAL A 29 -10.80 -6.75 34.52
C VAL A 29 -11.12 -6.42 33.05
N PRO A 30 -10.27 -5.72 32.26
CA PRO A 30 -10.59 -5.39 30.87
C PRO A 30 -10.71 -6.63 29.97
N ILE A 31 -9.96 -7.69 30.26
CA ILE A 31 -10.03 -8.96 29.53
C ILE A 31 -11.39 -9.62 29.75
N TRP A 32 -11.83 -9.70 31.01
CA TRP A 32 -13.15 -10.24 31.35
C TRP A 32 -14.28 -9.38 30.80
N LEU A 33 -14.13 -8.06 30.77
CA LEU A 33 -15.10 -7.14 30.21
C LEU A 33 -15.26 -7.37 28.69
N ALA A 34 -14.17 -7.59 27.96
CA ALA A 34 -14.21 -7.95 26.54
C ALA A 34 -14.88 -9.32 26.30
N VAL A 35 -14.61 -10.32 27.15
CA VAL A 35 -15.26 -11.64 27.08
C VAL A 35 -16.77 -11.54 27.32
N MET A 36 -17.19 -10.76 28.32
CA MET A 36 -18.61 -10.55 28.63
C MET A 36 -19.32 -9.79 27.50
N ILE A 37 -18.70 -8.78 26.91
CA ILE A 37 -19.24 -8.09 25.73
C ILE A 37 -19.39 -9.07 24.55
N GLY A 38 -18.37 -9.89 24.27
CA GLY A 38 -18.41 -10.90 23.22
C GLY A 38 -19.50 -11.95 23.43
N LEU A 39 -19.71 -12.40 24.68
CA LEU A 39 -20.79 -13.30 25.07
C LEU A 39 -22.16 -12.64 24.88
N VAL A 40 -22.34 -11.39 25.31
CA VAL A 40 -23.60 -10.66 25.15
C VAL A 40 -23.91 -10.43 23.68
N ILE A 41 -22.93 -10.01 22.86
CA ILE A 41 -23.11 -9.87 21.41
C ILE A 41 -23.43 -11.22 20.76
N GLY A 42 -22.72 -12.29 21.13
CA GLY A 42 -22.97 -13.63 20.61
C GLY A 42 -24.33 -14.20 21.02
N TRP A 43 -24.83 -13.88 22.22
CA TRP A 43 -26.14 -14.31 22.71
C TRP A 43 -27.29 -13.46 22.17
N SER A 44 -27.07 -12.16 21.97
CA SER A 44 -28.04 -11.24 21.38
C SER A 44 -28.10 -11.35 19.86
N TRP A 45 -27.06 -11.92 19.23
CA TRP A 45 -27.10 -12.32 17.82
C TRP A 45 -27.77 -13.69 17.66
N ARG A 46 -29.11 -13.73 17.75
CA ARG A 46 -29.91 -14.82 17.18
C ARG A 46 -30.30 -14.46 15.75
N PRO A 47 -29.56 -14.88 14.70
CA PRO A 47 -29.99 -14.67 13.34
C PRO A 47 -31.31 -15.43 13.08
N ARG A 48 -32.35 -14.67 12.76
CA ARG A 48 -33.71 -15.16 12.44
C ARG A 48 -33.75 -16.14 11.26
N TRP A 49 -32.65 -16.29 10.53
CA TRP A 49 -32.47 -17.21 9.40
C TRP A 49 -32.14 -18.65 9.82
N THR A 50 -31.78 -18.91 11.08
CA THR A 50 -31.45 -20.26 11.56
C THR A 50 -32.62 -21.25 11.42
N GLY A 51 -33.86 -20.78 11.50
CA GLY A 51 -35.06 -21.59 11.22
C GLY A 51 -35.23 -21.96 9.74
N LEU A 52 -34.85 -21.08 8.82
CA LEU A 52 -34.92 -21.33 7.37
C LEU A 52 -33.83 -22.32 6.91
N VAL A 53 -32.63 -22.24 7.50
CA VAL A 53 -31.55 -23.21 7.24
C VAL A 53 -31.91 -24.59 7.81
N PHE A 54 -32.56 -24.66 8.98
CA PHE A 54 -32.97 -25.95 9.57
C PHE A 54 -34.10 -26.65 8.81
N LEU A 55 -35.00 -25.90 8.14
CA LEU A 55 -36.01 -26.49 7.26
C LEU A 55 -35.41 -26.96 5.92
N GLY A 56 -34.51 -26.18 5.32
CA GLY A 56 -33.88 -26.51 4.04
C GLY A 56 -32.88 -27.67 4.09
N LEU A 57 -32.24 -27.90 5.24
CA LEU A 57 -31.21 -28.94 5.39
C LEU A 57 -31.76 -30.31 5.81
N ARG A 58 -33.03 -30.40 6.23
CA ARG A 58 -33.66 -31.66 6.67
C ARG A 58 -34.03 -32.61 5.51
N SER A 59 -34.08 -32.10 4.27
CA SER A 59 -34.39 -32.90 3.08
C SER A 59 -33.17 -33.62 2.48
N LYS A 60 -31.95 -33.16 2.73
CA LYS A 60 -30.73 -33.75 2.13
C LYS A 60 -29.85 -34.52 3.13
N PHE A 61 -30.09 -34.41 4.44
CA PHE A 61 -29.35 -35.13 5.47
C PHE A 61 -29.82 -36.58 5.74
N ARG A 62 -30.79 -37.10 4.97
CA ARG A 62 -31.19 -38.52 5.06
C ARG A 62 -30.34 -39.45 4.20
N PHE A 63 -29.44 -38.91 3.37
CA PHE A 63 -28.59 -39.70 2.45
C PHE A 63 -27.11 -39.76 2.84
N ILE A 64 -26.68 -39.03 3.87
CA ILE A 64 -25.27 -39.02 4.33
C ILE A 64 -25.11 -39.74 5.68
N TRP A 65 -26.20 -40.08 6.37
CA TRP A 65 -26.15 -40.70 7.70
C TRP A 65 -26.13 -42.24 7.72
N THR A 66 -25.98 -42.92 6.58
CA THR A 66 -25.83 -44.40 6.55
C THR A 66 -24.43 -44.88 6.17
N ALA A 67 -23.43 -44.00 6.08
CA ALA A 67 -22.07 -44.37 5.64
C ALA A 67 -20.94 -43.68 6.43
N ALA A 68 -20.99 -43.66 7.77
CA ALA A 68 -19.82 -43.34 8.58
C ALA A 68 -19.81 -44.15 9.90
N PRO A 69 -18.71 -44.84 10.27
CA PRO A 69 -18.61 -45.55 11.54
C PRO A 69 -18.55 -44.59 12.74
N PRO A 70 -18.95 -45.04 13.95
CA PRO A 70 -19.08 -44.18 15.13
C PRO A 70 -17.69 -43.83 15.70
N GLY A 71 -17.34 -42.54 15.76
CA GLY A 71 -16.14 -42.13 16.52
C GLY A 71 -15.44 -40.81 16.18
N PHE A 72 -15.93 -39.96 15.29
CA PHE A 72 -15.24 -38.70 14.93
C PHE A 72 -15.77 -37.49 15.71
N GLY A 73 -15.52 -37.46 17.03
CA GLY A 73 -15.79 -36.32 17.90
C GLY A 73 -14.55 -35.46 18.15
N ALA A 74 -14.73 -34.14 18.13
CA ALA A 74 -14.04 -32.97 18.72
C ALA A 74 -12.59 -33.00 19.27
N ARG A 75 -11.92 -34.14 19.43
CA ARG A 75 -10.59 -34.30 20.05
C ARG A 75 -9.41 -34.00 19.12
N ARG A 76 -9.62 -33.80 17.82
CA ARG A 76 -8.54 -33.44 16.86
C ARG A 76 -8.40 -31.95 16.57
N LEU A 77 -9.38 -31.13 16.95
CA LEU A 77 -9.24 -29.66 16.89
C LEU A 77 -8.37 -29.12 18.05
N TRP A 78 -8.29 -29.86 19.16
CA TRP A 78 -7.48 -29.49 20.32
C TRP A 78 -5.98 -29.76 20.14
N LEU A 79 -5.61 -30.78 19.35
CA LEU A 79 -4.20 -31.12 19.08
C LEU A 79 -3.50 -30.14 18.12
N ALA A 80 -4.24 -29.42 17.28
CA ALA A 80 -3.68 -28.39 16.41
C ALA A 80 -3.31 -27.10 17.16
N PHE A 81 -4.02 -26.79 18.26
CA PHE A 81 -3.76 -25.60 19.08
C PHE A 81 -2.56 -25.78 20.03
N THR A 82 -2.23 -27.01 20.42
CA THR A 82 -1.05 -27.32 21.27
C THR A 82 0.28 -27.42 20.51
N ALA A 83 0.25 -27.57 19.18
CA ALA A 83 1.47 -27.64 18.36
C ALA A 83 2.03 -26.23 17.99
N LEU A 84 1.19 -25.19 18.01
CA LEU A 84 1.59 -23.82 17.66
C LEU A 84 2.21 -23.03 18.83
N SER A 85 2.05 -23.48 20.08
CA SER A 85 2.62 -22.82 21.26
C SER A 85 4.02 -23.35 21.67
N ALA A 86 4.51 -24.42 21.05
CA ALA A 86 5.83 -25.00 21.35
C ALA A 86 6.96 -24.55 20.40
N PHE A 87 6.68 -23.86 19.29
CA PHE A 87 7.71 -23.43 18.34
C PHE A 87 8.27 -22.01 18.61
N SER A 88 7.66 -21.23 19.51
CA SER A 88 8.15 -19.90 19.89
C SER A 88 9.24 -19.91 20.97
N ALA A 89 9.42 -21.03 21.70
CA ALA A 89 10.45 -21.16 22.73
C ALA A 89 11.81 -21.66 22.21
N CYS A 90 11.87 -22.32 21.05
CA CYS A 90 13.14 -22.87 20.51
C CYS A 90 13.96 -21.91 19.63
N ARG A 91 13.48 -20.70 19.34
CA ARG A 91 14.26 -19.72 18.54
C ARG A 91 15.11 -18.78 19.38
N VAL A 92 14.78 -18.61 20.66
CA VAL A 92 15.54 -17.75 21.59
C VAL A 92 16.83 -18.43 22.08
N LEU A 93 16.86 -19.76 22.12
CA LEU A 93 18.03 -20.54 22.53
C LEU A 93 19.09 -20.72 21.42
N TRP A 94 18.75 -20.54 20.14
CA TRP A 94 19.72 -20.70 19.05
C TRP A 94 20.59 -19.45 18.81
N ASN A 95 20.14 -18.26 19.21
CA ASN A 95 20.91 -17.02 19.00
C ASN A 95 21.96 -16.71 20.09
N ASN A 96 22.01 -17.48 21.19
CA ASN A 96 22.97 -17.26 22.28
C ASN A 96 24.18 -18.21 22.27
N PHE A 97 24.32 -19.10 21.27
CA PHE A 97 25.39 -20.12 21.24
C PHE A 97 26.39 -20.03 20.08
N LYS A 98 26.41 -18.95 19.28
CA LYS A 98 27.41 -18.82 18.22
C LYS A 98 28.04 -17.42 18.16
N GLY A 99 29.21 -17.31 18.79
CA GLY A 99 30.23 -16.35 18.37
C GLY A 99 30.72 -15.39 19.46
N LYS A 100 31.43 -15.91 20.45
CA LYS A 100 32.35 -15.13 21.30
C LYS A 100 33.79 -15.50 20.91
N GLY A 101 34.60 -14.50 20.58
CA GLY A 101 36.06 -14.58 20.34
C GLY A 101 36.46 -13.92 19.01
N ALA A 102 37.35 -12.93 18.92
CA ALA A 102 38.31 -12.38 19.88
C ALA A 102 38.66 -10.91 19.54
N LYS A 103 39.14 -10.17 20.55
CA LYS A 103 39.69 -8.80 20.54
C LYS A 103 41.15 -8.77 20.07
N SER A 104 41.59 -7.63 19.50
CA SER A 104 42.61 -6.68 20.04
C SER A 104 42.86 -5.57 19.01
N ASP A 105 42.54 -4.30 19.33
CA ASP A 105 43.41 -3.19 19.81
C ASP A 105 44.01 -2.37 18.64
N ALA A 106 43.55 -1.13 18.41
CA ALA A 106 44.14 0.17 18.84
C ALA A 106 45.41 0.55 18.01
N ALA A 107 45.64 1.76 17.51
CA ALA A 107 45.19 3.09 17.89
C ALA A 107 45.37 4.13 16.74
N SER A 108 44.57 5.20 16.83
CA SER A 108 44.82 6.62 16.51
C SER A 108 45.82 7.08 15.45
N ALA A 109 45.40 8.01 14.58
CA ALA A 109 45.87 9.41 14.60
C ALA A 109 45.05 10.36 13.67
N ALA A 110 44.65 11.48 14.26
CA ALA A 110 44.48 12.85 13.75
C ALA A 110 44.07 13.16 12.29
N ALA A 111 43.08 14.06 12.17
CA ALA A 111 43.13 15.14 11.19
C ALA A 111 42.40 16.38 11.73
N ALA A 112 43.15 17.45 11.93
CA ALA A 112 42.66 18.82 12.08
C ALA A 112 42.90 19.53 10.74
N GLY A 113 41.95 20.40 10.36
CA GLY A 113 42.06 21.26 9.19
C GLY A 113 40.96 22.33 9.23
N GLU A 114 41.33 23.51 9.69
CA GLU A 114 40.58 24.77 9.61
C GLU A 114 40.90 25.53 8.30
N GLY A 115 40.00 26.45 7.93
CA GLY A 115 40.22 27.55 6.97
C GLY A 115 39.51 27.32 5.62
N VAL A 116 38.82 28.26 4.99
CA VAL A 116 38.88 29.74 5.03
C VAL A 116 37.56 30.32 4.49
N ASP A 117 37.19 31.48 5.03
CA ASP A 117 36.11 32.39 4.63
C ASP A 117 36.15 32.83 3.15
N GLY A 118 34.97 33.10 2.60
CA GLY A 118 34.81 33.74 1.29
C GLY A 118 33.48 34.49 1.22
N ASP A 119 33.44 35.64 1.87
CA ASP A 119 32.38 36.65 1.74
C ASP A 119 32.43 37.27 0.33
N ALA A 120 31.31 37.21 -0.39
CA ALA A 120 31.07 38.03 -1.58
C ALA A 120 29.56 38.30 -1.72
N SER A 121 29.23 39.57 -1.49
CA SER A 121 27.91 40.21 -1.50
C SER A 121 27.03 39.93 -2.74
N PRO A 122 25.68 39.97 -2.62
CA PRO A 122 24.76 39.65 -3.71
C PRO A 122 24.54 40.87 -4.63
N GLY A 123 25.19 40.85 -5.80
CA GLY A 123 24.89 41.78 -6.89
C GLY A 123 23.64 41.33 -7.63
N ALA A 124 22.53 42.03 -7.38
CA ALA A 124 21.24 41.87 -8.04
C ALA A 124 21.36 41.75 -9.57
N ARG A 125 20.81 40.64 -10.11
CA ARG A 125 20.15 40.50 -11.42
C ARG A 125 19.82 39.02 -11.62
N THR A 126 18.70 38.59 -11.07
CA THR A 126 18.06 37.37 -11.55
C THR A 126 16.71 37.79 -12.10
N ALA A 127 16.69 38.01 -13.42
CA ALA A 127 15.49 37.75 -14.18
C ALA A 127 14.96 36.40 -13.70
N GLU A 128 13.69 36.34 -13.31
CA GLU A 128 13.03 35.15 -12.82
C GLU A 128 13.22 34.04 -13.85
N LYS A 129 14.21 33.17 -13.62
CA LYS A 129 14.21 31.84 -14.22
C LYS A 129 12.98 31.19 -13.61
N GLU A 130 11.88 31.14 -14.35
CA GLU A 130 10.83 30.18 -14.10
C GLU A 130 11.50 28.80 -14.06
N GLN A 131 11.82 28.33 -12.86
CA GLN A 131 12.35 26.99 -12.68
C GLN A 131 11.17 26.07 -12.91
N HIS A 132 11.05 25.55 -14.13
CA HIS A 132 10.05 24.53 -14.44
C HIS A 132 10.24 23.36 -13.49
N VAL A 133 9.25 23.16 -12.62
CA VAL A 133 9.29 22.11 -11.60
C VAL A 133 9.33 20.73 -12.25
N VAL A 134 8.66 20.58 -13.40
CA VAL A 134 8.68 19.39 -14.25
C VAL A 134 9.23 19.77 -15.62
N THR A 135 10.35 19.16 -15.98
CA THR A 135 11.22 19.55 -17.10
C THR A 135 11.27 18.48 -18.18
N GLU A 136 11.84 18.82 -19.33
CA GLU A 136 12.09 17.91 -20.44
C GLU A 136 13.02 16.75 -20.03
N ASN A 137 13.95 16.96 -19.09
CA ASN A 137 14.78 15.89 -18.53
C ASN A 137 13.93 14.81 -17.82
N ASP A 138 12.82 15.20 -17.19
CA ASP A 138 11.92 14.24 -16.55
C ASP A 138 11.14 13.41 -17.59
N LEU A 139 10.81 14.01 -18.73
CA LEU A 139 10.24 13.31 -19.88
C LEU A 139 11.25 12.34 -20.51
N GLU A 140 12.50 12.76 -20.69
CA GLU A 140 13.57 11.88 -21.17
C GLU A 140 13.77 10.68 -20.23
N HIS A 141 13.74 10.91 -18.91
CA HIS A 141 13.79 9.83 -17.93
C HIS A 141 12.63 8.84 -18.08
N LEU A 142 11.39 9.32 -18.31
CA LEU A 142 10.26 8.47 -18.63
C LEU A 142 10.51 7.63 -19.89
N LEU A 143 10.98 8.24 -20.97
CA LEU A 143 11.25 7.54 -22.23
C LEU A 143 12.31 6.44 -22.05
N GLN A 144 13.39 6.73 -21.32
CA GLN A 144 14.41 5.74 -20.97
C GLN A 144 13.84 4.56 -20.17
N LEU A 145 12.94 4.83 -19.22
CA LEU A 145 12.27 3.76 -18.46
C LEU A 145 11.36 2.88 -19.31
N LEU A 146 10.78 3.42 -20.40
CA LEU A 146 9.95 2.68 -21.34
C LEU A 146 10.77 1.88 -22.37
N GLU A 147 11.90 2.43 -22.81
CA GLU A 147 12.82 1.82 -23.79
C GLU A 147 13.71 0.74 -23.20
N ARG A 148 13.84 0.69 -21.87
CA ARG A 148 14.66 -0.29 -21.16
C ARG A 148 14.24 -1.71 -21.56
N LYS A 149 15.10 -2.39 -22.31
CA LYS A 149 14.83 -3.72 -22.85
C LYS A 149 14.57 -4.72 -21.73
N ASP A 150 13.63 -5.64 -22.00
CA ASP A 150 13.35 -6.81 -21.17
C ASP A 150 14.63 -7.64 -21.01
N GLY A 151 15.36 -7.44 -19.92
CA GLY A 151 16.68 -8.02 -19.66
C GLY A 151 17.57 -7.18 -18.74
N GLU A 152 17.41 -5.86 -18.72
CA GLU A 152 18.15 -4.98 -17.78
C GLU A 152 17.45 -4.87 -16.41
N ILE A 153 16.13 -5.07 -16.39
CA ILE A 153 15.31 -5.14 -15.19
C ILE A 153 14.59 -6.48 -15.19
N GLU A 154 14.73 -7.24 -14.10
CA GLU A 154 13.94 -8.44 -13.89
C GLU A 154 12.52 -8.06 -13.47
N TRP A 155 11.60 -8.09 -14.45
CA TRP A 155 10.18 -7.82 -14.23
C TRP A 155 9.46 -9.10 -13.79
N GLN A 156 8.78 -9.03 -12.64
CA GLN A 156 7.90 -10.08 -12.14
C GLN A 156 6.45 -9.75 -12.51
N THR A 157 5.78 -10.66 -13.21
CA THR A 157 4.36 -10.51 -13.54
C THR A 157 3.52 -10.55 -12.25
N LEU A 158 2.75 -9.50 -12.00
CA LEU A 158 1.84 -9.41 -10.87
C LEU A 158 0.43 -9.86 -11.24
N MET A 159 -0.05 -9.44 -12.41
CA MET A 159 -1.43 -9.69 -12.84
C MET A 159 -1.54 -9.56 -14.35
N GLU A 160 -2.38 -10.41 -14.92
CA GLU A 160 -2.89 -10.28 -16.27
C GLU A 160 -4.39 -10.54 -16.25
N LYS A 161 -5.16 -9.64 -16.88
CA LYS A 161 -6.61 -9.74 -16.96
C LYS A 161 -7.07 -9.23 -18.32
N SER A 162 -7.96 -9.96 -18.96
CA SER A 162 -8.59 -9.54 -20.21
C SER A 162 -10.11 -9.63 -20.08
N THR A 163 -10.78 -8.69 -20.73
CA THR A 163 -12.24 -8.56 -20.87
C THR A 163 -12.52 -8.14 -22.31
N PRO A 164 -13.75 -8.26 -22.82
CA PRO A 164 -14.05 -7.91 -24.22
C PRO A 164 -13.68 -6.48 -24.63
N ASN A 165 -13.68 -5.55 -23.67
CA ASN A 165 -13.42 -4.12 -23.92
C ASN A 165 -12.08 -3.65 -23.36
N MET A 166 -11.31 -4.51 -22.71
CA MET A 166 -10.09 -4.08 -22.02
C MET A 166 -9.13 -5.22 -21.72
N THR A 167 -7.85 -4.98 -21.96
CA THR A 167 -6.76 -5.87 -21.53
C THR A 167 -5.82 -5.13 -20.59
N TYR A 168 -5.43 -5.77 -19.49
CA TYR A 168 -4.58 -5.21 -18.45
C TYR A 168 -3.47 -6.18 -18.06
N GLN A 169 -2.26 -5.66 -18.01
CA GLN A 169 -1.07 -6.37 -17.59
C GLN A 169 -0.30 -5.51 -16.58
N ALA A 170 0.22 -6.14 -15.53
CA ALA A 170 1.00 -5.48 -14.50
C ALA A 170 2.23 -6.28 -14.13
N TRP A 171 3.33 -5.55 -13.97
CA TRP A 171 4.63 -6.06 -13.57
C TRP A 171 5.18 -5.25 -12.41
N ARG A 172 6.04 -5.89 -11.62
CA ARG A 172 6.80 -5.29 -10.54
C ARG A 172 8.25 -5.68 -10.68
N SER A 173 9.14 -4.75 -10.40
CA SER A 173 10.54 -5.04 -10.19
C SER A 173 11.01 -4.46 -8.85
N GLU A 174 11.91 -5.17 -8.20
CA GLU A 174 12.56 -4.74 -6.97
C GLU A 174 14.06 -4.57 -7.24
N PRO A 175 14.53 -3.35 -7.57
CA PRO A 175 15.96 -3.12 -7.75
C PRO A 175 16.71 -3.32 -6.42
N GLU A 176 18.01 -3.67 -6.51
CA GLU A 176 18.87 -3.83 -5.33
C GLU A 176 18.92 -2.56 -4.47
N THR A 177 18.88 -1.41 -5.14
CA THR A 177 18.85 -0.09 -4.52
C THR A 177 17.58 0.66 -4.97
N GLY A 178 16.87 1.25 -4.01
CA GLY A 178 15.68 2.07 -4.27
C GLY A 178 14.33 1.38 -4.01
N PRO A 179 13.22 2.06 -4.37
CA PRO A 179 11.86 1.53 -4.19
C PRO A 179 11.52 0.46 -5.22
N ALA A 180 10.51 -0.34 -4.91
CA ALA A 180 9.89 -1.22 -5.89
C ALA A 180 9.28 -0.38 -7.01
N VAL A 181 9.60 -0.72 -8.25
CA VAL A 181 9.07 -0.08 -9.45
C VAL A 181 7.97 -0.95 -10.00
N TYR A 182 6.92 -0.31 -10.46
CA TYR A 182 5.80 -0.98 -11.05
C TYR A 182 5.53 -0.46 -12.45
N ARG A 183 5.13 -1.37 -13.33
CA ARG A 183 4.77 -1.08 -14.71
C ARG A 183 3.40 -1.69 -14.99
N THR A 184 2.55 -0.95 -15.70
CA THR A 184 1.29 -1.50 -16.20
C THR A 184 1.12 -1.15 -17.66
N ARG A 185 0.43 -2.03 -18.38
CA ARG A 185 -0.03 -1.81 -19.74
C ARG A 185 -1.51 -2.11 -19.77
N THR A 186 -2.30 -1.12 -20.17
CA THR A 186 -3.75 -1.23 -20.30
C THR A 186 -4.17 -0.85 -21.70
N VAL A 187 -5.03 -1.64 -22.32
CA VAL A 187 -5.68 -1.30 -23.60
C VAL A 187 -7.17 -1.17 -23.34
N PHE A 188 -7.76 -0.05 -23.73
CA PHE A 188 -9.20 0.23 -23.68
C PHE A 188 -9.75 0.23 -25.10
N GLU A 189 -10.73 -0.62 -25.36
CA GLU A 189 -11.43 -0.67 -26.64
C GLU A 189 -12.48 0.44 -26.74
N GLY A 190 -12.55 1.13 -27.88
CA GLY A 190 -13.56 2.15 -28.12
C GLY A 190 -13.37 3.45 -27.34
N ALA A 191 -12.23 3.64 -26.67
CA ALA A 191 -11.87 4.87 -25.98
C ALA A 191 -10.81 5.64 -26.78
N THR A 192 -10.95 6.96 -26.88
CA THR A 192 -9.94 7.82 -27.53
C THR A 192 -8.84 8.20 -26.55
N PRO A 193 -7.59 8.41 -27.02
CA PRO A 193 -6.50 8.93 -26.20
C PRO A 193 -6.84 10.21 -25.43
N GLU A 194 -7.61 11.12 -26.04
CA GLU A 194 -8.06 12.38 -25.43
C GLU A 194 -8.94 12.14 -24.20
N LEU A 195 -9.92 11.24 -24.35
CA LEU A 195 -10.84 10.89 -23.26
C LEU A 195 -10.09 10.28 -22.08
N VAL A 196 -9.16 9.37 -22.38
CA VAL A 196 -8.35 8.70 -21.36
C VAL A 196 -7.39 9.69 -20.68
N ARG A 197 -6.79 10.62 -21.44
CA ARG A 197 -5.98 11.71 -20.89
C ARG A 197 -6.77 12.55 -19.90
N ASP A 198 -7.96 13.02 -20.29
CA ASP A 198 -8.79 13.90 -19.46
C ASP A 198 -9.24 13.18 -18.19
N PHE A 199 -9.62 11.90 -18.30
CA PHE A 199 -9.94 11.05 -17.15
C PHE A 199 -8.79 10.97 -16.13
N PHE A 200 -7.55 10.79 -16.59
CA PHE A 200 -6.39 10.69 -15.68
C PHE A 200 -5.95 12.04 -15.11
N TRP A 201 -6.25 13.15 -15.79
CA TRP A 201 -5.85 14.50 -15.39
C TRP A 201 -6.84 15.16 -14.42
N ASP A 202 -8.11 14.73 -14.41
CA ASP A 202 -9.16 15.29 -13.56
C ASP A 202 -9.12 14.74 -12.12
N ASP A 203 -8.55 15.53 -11.21
CA ASP A 203 -8.47 15.18 -9.79
C ASP A 203 -9.83 15.28 -9.06
N GLU A 204 -10.76 16.12 -9.52
CA GLU A 204 -12.08 16.22 -8.90
C GLU A 204 -12.89 14.96 -9.20
N PHE A 205 -12.80 14.50 -10.44
CA PHE A 205 -13.35 13.21 -10.86
C PHE A 205 -12.66 12.05 -10.14
N ARG A 206 -11.33 12.11 -9.99
CA ARG A 206 -10.53 11.10 -9.27
C ARG A 206 -11.06 10.81 -7.87
N ARG A 207 -11.54 11.82 -7.15
CA ARG A 207 -12.10 11.64 -5.79
C ARG A 207 -13.37 10.80 -5.74
N LYS A 208 -14.08 10.63 -6.86
CA LYS A 208 -15.31 9.82 -6.93
C LYS A 208 -15.00 8.33 -6.86
N TRP A 209 -13.90 7.90 -7.48
CA TRP A 209 -13.55 6.49 -7.64
C TRP A 209 -12.31 6.04 -6.85
N ASP A 210 -11.37 6.95 -6.56
CA ASP A 210 -10.21 6.68 -5.70
C ASP A 210 -10.55 6.93 -4.23
N HIS A 211 -11.04 5.90 -3.54
CA HIS A 211 -11.43 5.99 -2.13
C HIS A 211 -10.28 6.37 -1.19
N MET A 212 -9.01 6.24 -1.61
CA MET A 212 -7.88 6.69 -0.80
C MET A 212 -7.71 8.20 -0.90
N LEU A 213 -8.09 8.86 -2.00
CA LEU A 213 -7.88 10.29 -2.20
C LEU A 213 -8.91 11.14 -1.44
N ALA A 214 -8.54 11.61 -0.25
CA ALA A 214 -9.45 12.38 0.61
C ALA A 214 -9.45 13.88 0.32
N TYR A 215 -8.33 14.42 -0.15
CA TYR A 215 -8.17 15.85 -0.39
C TYR A 215 -7.26 16.10 -1.59
N VAL A 216 -7.64 17.11 -2.36
CA VAL A 216 -6.93 17.63 -3.52
C VAL A 216 -6.97 19.15 -3.42
N LYS A 217 -5.84 19.80 -3.68
CA LYS A 217 -5.78 21.24 -3.91
C LYS A 217 -4.69 21.57 -4.94
N THR A 218 -5.06 22.26 -6.01
CA THR A 218 -4.09 22.91 -6.90
C THR A 218 -3.43 24.07 -6.15
N LEU A 219 -2.11 24.04 -6.06
CA LEU A 219 -1.30 25.06 -5.41
C LEU A 219 -0.83 26.10 -6.42
N GLU A 220 -0.35 25.64 -7.56
CA GLU A 220 0.17 26.48 -8.64
C GLU A 220 -0.18 25.86 -9.99
N GLU A 221 -0.37 26.70 -10.99
CA GLU A 221 -0.64 26.30 -12.37
C GLU A 221 0.03 27.30 -13.31
N CYS A 222 0.86 26.80 -14.22
CA CYS A 222 1.50 27.60 -15.26
C CYS A 222 0.63 27.55 -16.53
N PRO A 223 0.02 28.68 -16.94
CA PRO A 223 -0.87 28.70 -18.12
C PRO A 223 -0.14 28.40 -19.44
N HIS A 224 1.17 28.64 -19.51
CA HIS A 224 1.94 28.48 -20.73
C HIS A 224 2.33 27.03 -21.01
N THR A 225 2.72 26.28 -19.98
CA THR A 225 3.18 24.88 -20.13
C THR A 225 2.17 23.85 -19.64
N GLY A 226 1.09 24.27 -18.98
CA GLY A 226 0.14 23.38 -18.31
C GLY A 226 0.75 22.64 -17.11
N THR A 227 1.90 23.09 -16.61
CA THR A 227 2.54 22.51 -15.43
C THR A 227 1.76 22.89 -14.19
N MET A 228 1.42 21.91 -13.35
CA MET A 228 0.68 22.13 -12.10
C MET A 228 1.50 21.63 -10.93
N ILE A 229 1.38 22.32 -9.79
CA ILE A 229 1.75 21.78 -8.48
C ILE A 229 0.46 21.52 -7.71
N VAL A 230 0.30 20.28 -7.24
CA VAL A 230 -0.93 19.83 -6.57
C VAL A 230 -0.59 19.18 -5.23
N GLN A 231 -1.40 19.48 -4.22
CA GLN A 231 -1.38 18.80 -2.93
C GLN A 231 -2.44 17.69 -2.91
N TRP A 232 -2.02 16.45 -2.68
CA TRP A 232 -2.91 15.32 -2.42
C TRP A 232 -2.75 14.83 -0.98
N ILE A 233 -3.86 14.44 -0.35
CA ILE A 233 -3.83 13.67 0.90
C ILE A 233 -4.56 12.35 0.68
N LYS A 234 -3.83 11.25 0.83
CA LYS A 234 -4.37 9.90 0.77
C LYS A 234 -4.58 9.32 2.17
N LYS A 235 -5.77 8.78 2.40
CA LYS A 235 -6.16 8.08 3.62
C LYS A 235 -5.56 6.69 3.63
N PHE A 236 -4.87 6.39 4.72
CA PHE A 236 -4.34 5.06 4.98
C PHE A 236 -5.15 4.37 6.08
N PRO A 237 -5.11 3.03 6.17
CA PRO A 237 -5.69 2.32 7.30
C PRO A 237 -5.16 2.88 8.64
N PHE A 238 -5.99 2.88 9.68
CA PHE A 238 -5.76 3.60 10.94
C PHE A 238 -4.44 3.28 11.67
N PHE A 239 -3.80 2.15 11.36
CA PHE A 239 -2.50 1.76 11.91
C PHE A 239 -1.30 2.43 11.21
N CYS A 240 -1.54 3.21 10.15
CA CYS A 240 -0.56 4.02 9.44
C CYS A 240 -1.02 5.49 9.43
N SER A 241 -0.09 6.44 9.53
CA SER A 241 -0.43 7.84 9.25
C SER A 241 -0.94 7.98 7.81
N ASP A 242 -1.80 8.96 7.55
CA ASP A 242 -2.12 9.38 6.19
C ASP A 242 -0.86 9.82 5.42
N ARG A 243 -0.96 9.87 4.09
CA ARG A 243 0.13 10.31 3.22
C ARG A 243 -0.21 11.61 2.52
N GLU A 244 0.71 12.55 2.59
CA GLU A 244 0.62 13.81 1.86
C GLU A 244 1.64 13.81 0.73
N TYR A 245 1.18 14.25 -0.43
CA TYR A 245 1.99 14.38 -1.63
C TYR A 245 1.91 15.83 -2.07
N ILE A 246 3.07 16.43 -2.32
CA ILE A 246 3.18 17.63 -3.12
C ILE A 246 3.77 17.16 -4.43
N ILE A 247 2.96 17.17 -5.48
CA ILE A 247 3.35 16.67 -6.80
C ILE A 247 3.41 17.81 -7.80
N GLY A 248 4.46 17.84 -8.60
CA GLY A 248 4.49 18.58 -9.86
C GLY A 248 4.09 17.65 -10.98
N ARG A 249 3.22 18.10 -11.89
CA ARG A 249 2.80 17.33 -13.05
C ARG A 249 2.75 18.17 -14.32
N ARG A 250 2.99 17.53 -15.47
CA ARG A 250 2.90 18.14 -16.81
C ARG A 250 2.53 17.09 -17.85
N ILE A 251 1.79 17.49 -18.87
CA ILE A 251 1.52 16.71 -20.08
C ILE A 251 2.28 17.32 -21.26
N TRP A 252 2.94 16.47 -22.04
CA TRP A 252 3.45 16.78 -23.37
C TRP A 252 2.61 16.04 -24.41
N GLU A 253 2.36 16.70 -25.53
CA GLU A 253 1.56 16.18 -26.64
C GLU A 253 2.44 16.05 -27.90
N ALA A 254 2.37 14.89 -28.55
CA ALA A 254 2.99 14.65 -29.84
C ALA A 254 2.00 13.92 -30.76
N GLY A 255 1.27 14.67 -31.58
CA GLY A 255 0.18 14.13 -32.38
C GLY A 255 -0.95 13.62 -31.48
N LYS A 256 -1.28 12.33 -31.56
CA LYS A 256 -2.30 11.68 -30.69
C LYS A 256 -1.70 10.94 -29.49
N ASN A 257 -0.44 11.24 -29.16
CA ASN A 257 0.26 10.63 -28.06
C ASN A 257 0.42 11.65 -26.94
N TYR A 258 0.09 11.25 -25.72
CA TYR A 258 0.20 12.08 -24.53
C TYR A 258 1.19 11.45 -23.56
N TYR A 259 2.16 12.25 -23.12
CA TYR A 259 3.19 11.86 -22.17
C TYR A 259 2.98 12.67 -20.90
N CYS A 260 2.65 12.02 -19.80
CA CYS A 260 2.47 12.67 -18.52
C CYS A 260 3.57 12.25 -17.56
N VAL A 261 4.17 13.24 -16.91
CA VAL A 261 5.06 13.02 -15.78
C VAL A 261 4.47 13.70 -14.56
N THR A 262 4.40 12.95 -13.46
CA THR A 262 4.08 13.43 -12.12
C THR A 262 5.21 13.02 -11.19
N LYS A 263 5.79 13.96 -10.45
CA LYS A 263 6.87 13.68 -9.49
C LYS A 263 6.67 14.45 -8.19
N GLY A 264 7.24 13.94 -7.10
CA GLY A 264 7.31 14.65 -5.82
C GLY A 264 8.17 15.90 -5.95
N VAL A 265 7.70 17.03 -5.43
CA VAL A 265 8.38 18.33 -5.56
C VAL A 265 8.42 19.06 -4.22
N PRO A 266 9.50 19.80 -3.93
CA PRO A 266 9.54 20.65 -2.73
C PRO A 266 8.56 21.81 -2.87
N TYR A 267 7.90 22.17 -1.75
CA TYR A 267 7.02 23.33 -1.70
C TYR A 267 7.20 24.08 -0.38
N PRO A 268 8.08 25.10 -0.32
CA PRO A 268 8.47 25.76 0.92
C PRO A 268 7.30 26.35 1.72
N ALA A 269 6.27 26.86 1.03
CA ALA A 269 5.08 27.43 1.68
C ALA A 269 4.21 26.39 2.44
N LEU A 270 4.43 25.10 2.20
CA LEU A 270 3.80 24.01 2.96
C LEU A 270 4.89 23.18 3.64
N PRO A 271 5.32 23.52 4.87
CA PRO A 271 6.33 22.76 5.59
C PRO A 271 5.84 21.34 5.94
N LYS A 272 6.79 20.43 6.17
CA LYS A 272 6.51 19.04 6.54
C LYS A 272 5.90 18.99 7.94
N ARG A 273 4.93 18.10 8.10
CA ARG A 273 4.29 17.79 9.39
C ARG A 273 4.51 16.32 9.71
N ASP A 274 4.37 15.96 10.99
CA ASP A 274 4.44 14.56 11.40
C ASP A 274 3.24 13.74 10.89
N LYS A 275 2.07 14.40 10.81
CA LYS A 275 0.81 13.84 10.30
C LYS A 275 0.06 14.90 9.49
N PRO A 276 -0.42 14.59 8.27
CA PRO A 276 -0.07 13.42 7.45
C PRO A 276 1.44 13.34 7.14
N ARG A 277 1.96 12.13 6.92
CA ARG A 277 3.39 11.93 6.60
C ARG A 277 3.63 12.27 5.14
N ARG A 278 4.55 13.20 4.87
CA ARG A 278 4.91 13.56 3.49
C ARG A 278 5.68 12.45 2.77
N VAL A 279 5.30 12.18 1.53
CA VAL A 279 6.03 11.31 0.59
C VAL A 279 6.91 12.21 -0.27
N GLU A 280 8.23 12.05 -0.12
CA GLU A 280 9.22 12.89 -0.84
C GLU A 280 9.62 12.25 -2.16
N HIS A 281 9.90 10.95 -2.15
CA HIS A 281 10.19 10.20 -3.38
C HIS A 281 8.89 9.65 -3.95
N TYR A 282 8.39 10.34 -4.97
CA TYR A 282 7.21 9.95 -5.73
C TYR A 282 7.49 10.16 -7.21
N PHE A 283 7.20 9.17 -8.03
CA PHE A 283 7.18 9.29 -9.47
C PHE A 283 6.05 8.44 -10.04
N SER A 284 5.23 9.04 -10.88
CA SER A 284 4.16 8.38 -11.59
C SER A 284 4.08 8.99 -12.97
N SER A 285 3.98 8.15 -13.98
CA SER A 285 3.99 8.59 -15.37
C SER A 285 3.07 7.72 -16.19
N TRP A 286 2.48 8.29 -17.23
CA TRP A 286 1.71 7.52 -18.19
C TRP A 286 1.95 8.03 -19.60
N VAL A 287 2.01 7.08 -20.53
CA VAL A 287 2.02 7.32 -21.97
C VAL A 287 0.74 6.75 -22.54
N ILE A 288 -0.05 7.64 -23.14
CA ILE A 288 -1.35 7.34 -23.73
C ILE A 288 -1.19 7.45 -25.24
N ARG A 289 -1.58 6.42 -25.99
CA ARG A 289 -1.49 6.39 -27.45
C ARG A 289 -2.66 5.63 -28.07
N ALA A 290 -3.02 6.01 -29.29
CA ALA A 290 -3.95 5.23 -30.09
C ALA A 290 -3.29 3.93 -30.54
N VAL A 291 -4.04 2.83 -30.50
CA VAL A 291 -3.62 1.50 -30.98
C VAL A 291 -4.74 0.85 -31.78
N GLU A 292 -4.40 -0.13 -32.62
CA GLU A 292 -5.39 -0.94 -33.31
C GLU A 292 -6.24 -1.73 -32.32
N SER A 293 -7.54 -1.82 -32.62
CA SER A 293 -8.46 -2.63 -31.84
C SER A 293 -8.12 -4.11 -31.95
N LEU A 294 -8.29 -4.86 -30.86
CA LEU A 294 -8.22 -6.32 -30.87
C LEU A 294 -9.31 -6.95 -31.74
N LYS A 295 -10.33 -6.18 -32.16
CA LYS A 295 -11.37 -6.62 -33.09
C LYS A 295 -10.84 -6.82 -34.52
N GLY A 296 -9.62 -6.36 -34.82
CA GLY A 296 -8.97 -6.59 -36.11
C GLY A 296 -9.65 -5.84 -37.27
N ASP A 297 -10.32 -4.73 -36.97
CA ASP A 297 -10.98 -3.86 -37.95
C ASP A 297 -9.99 -2.97 -38.72
N GLY A 298 -8.69 -3.02 -38.38
CA GLY A 298 -7.62 -2.20 -38.97
C GLY A 298 -7.71 -0.73 -38.61
N HIS A 299 -8.62 -0.33 -37.71
CA HIS A 299 -8.79 1.04 -37.27
C HIS A 299 -8.12 1.23 -35.90
N ALA A 300 -7.46 2.38 -35.71
CA ALA A 300 -6.89 2.79 -34.43
C ALA A 300 -8.00 3.30 -33.48
N SER A 301 -8.96 2.42 -33.17
CA SER A 301 -10.16 2.69 -32.37
C SER A 301 -10.01 2.32 -30.89
N ALA A 302 -8.83 1.83 -30.49
CA ALA A 302 -8.49 1.53 -29.11
C ALA A 302 -7.40 2.48 -28.58
N CYS A 303 -7.30 2.57 -27.25
CA CYS A 303 -6.33 3.40 -26.57
C CYS A 303 -5.46 2.55 -25.64
N GLU A 304 -4.15 2.65 -25.77
CA GLU A 304 -3.19 2.02 -24.86
C GLU A 304 -2.62 3.04 -23.88
N VAL A 305 -2.53 2.62 -22.62
CA VAL A 305 -1.89 3.34 -21.53
C VAL A 305 -0.77 2.49 -20.95
N ASN A 306 0.47 2.97 -21.07
CA ASN A 306 1.61 2.43 -20.32
C ASN A 306 1.87 3.34 -19.14
N LEU A 307 1.90 2.78 -17.93
CA LEU A 307 2.19 3.53 -16.72
C LEU A 307 3.41 2.95 -16.02
N ILE A 308 4.29 3.84 -15.55
CA ILE A 308 5.43 3.51 -14.69
C ILE A 308 5.31 4.31 -13.41
N HIS A 309 5.47 3.63 -12.28
CA HIS A 309 5.27 4.22 -10.97
C HIS A 309 6.23 3.64 -9.93
N TYR A 310 6.75 4.51 -9.07
CA TYR A 310 7.44 4.15 -7.85
C TYR A 310 7.26 5.23 -6.80
N GLU A 311 7.23 4.83 -5.53
CA GLU A 311 7.08 5.76 -4.42
C GLU A 311 7.65 5.18 -3.11
N GLU A 312 8.14 6.07 -2.26
CA GLU A 312 8.61 5.73 -0.92
C GLU A 312 7.66 6.19 0.16
N MET A 313 6.65 5.34 0.42
CA MET A 313 5.67 5.56 1.49
C MET A 313 6.27 5.57 2.91
N GLY A 314 7.55 5.23 3.07
CA GLY A 314 8.24 5.00 4.35
C GLY A 314 7.51 4.05 5.28
N ILE A 315 6.90 3.02 4.70
CA ILE A 315 6.37 1.86 5.41
C ILE A 315 7.48 0.81 5.43
N PRO A 316 7.78 0.17 6.58
CA PRO A 316 8.75 -0.92 6.65
C PRO A 316 8.45 -2.02 5.63
N LYS A 317 9.49 -2.60 5.02
CA LYS A 317 9.35 -3.61 3.94
C LYS A 317 8.46 -4.80 4.35
N ASP A 318 8.50 -5.21 5.61
CA ASP A 318 7.71 -6.33 6.12
C ASP A 318 6.20 -6.03 6.20
N VAL A 319 5.84 -4.78 6.50
CA VAL A 319 4.43 -4.33 6.50
C VAL A 319 3.92 -4.14 5.08
N ARG A 320 4.80 -3.76 4.14
CA ARG A 320 4.47 -3.61 2.71
C ARG A 320 4.00 -4.93 2.07
N LYS A 321 4.37 -6.09 2.62
CA LYS A 321 3.87 -7.41 2.17
C LYS A 321 2.39 -7.65 2.53
N LEU A 322 1.89 -6.98 3.57
CA LEU A 322 0.52 -7.10 4.07
C LEU A 322 -0.42 -6.05 3.48
N ALA A 323 0.12 -4.93 3.02
CA ALA A 323 -0.64 -3.94 2.27
C ALA A 323 -0.74 -4.38 0.81
N PRO A 324 -1.93 -4.43 0.19
CA PRO A 324 -2.02 -4.40 -1.26
C PRO A 324 -1.19 -3.20 -1.71
N SER A 325 -0.16 -3.42 -2.54
CA SER A 325 0.61 -2.31 -3.08
C SER A 325 -0.37 -1.28 -3.63
N GLY A 326 -0.26 -0.02 -3.18
CA GLY A 326 -1.23 1.02 -3.52
C GLY A 326 -1.51 1.11 -5.01
N MET A 327 -0.55 0.72 -5.86
CA MET A 327 -0.70 0.63 -7.30
C MET A 327 -1.48 -0.59 -7.82
N VAL A 328 -1.43 -1.75 -7.16
CA VAL A 328 -2.34 -2.87 -7.47
C VAL A 328 -3.77 -2.47 -7.14
N GLN A 329 -3.96 -1.70 -6.07
CA GLN A 329 -5.28 -1.18 -5.70
C GLN A 329 -5.72 -0.03 -6.61
N LEU A 330 -4.81 0.87 -7.01
CA LEU A 330 -5.05 1.95 -7.96
C LEU A 330 -5.42 1.39 -9.34
N GLY A 331 -4.62 0.44 -9.85
CA GLY A 331 -4.89 -0.26 -11.10
C GLY A 331 -6.21 -1.00 -11.00
N ARG A 332 -6.44 -1.80 -9.95
CA ARG A 332 -7.71 -2.53 -9.76
C ARG A 332 -8.94 -1.61 -9.66
N HIS A 333 -8.85 -0.47 -8.98
CA HIS A 333 -9.96 0.49 -8.89
C HIS A 333 -10.16 1.26 -10.20
N CYS A 334 -9.10 1.75 -10.83
CA CYS A 334 -9.17 2.34 -12.19
C CYS A 334 -9.84 1.36 -13.15
N LEU A 335 -9.47 0.07 -13.11
CA LEU A 335 -9.96 -0.96 -14.03
C LEU A 335 -11.43 -1.33 -13.80
N LEU A 336 -11.90 -1.33 -12.55
CA LEU A 336 -13.30 -1.64 -12.23
C LEU A 336 -14.23 -0.47 -12.59
N GLU A 337 -13.75 0.76 -12.42
CA GLU A 337 -14.53 1.97 -12.66
C GLU A 337 -14.48 2.39 -14.14
N LEU A 338 -13.31 2.39 -14.80
CA LEU A 338 -13.19 2.64 -16.25
C LEU A 338 -13.95 1.60 -17.07
N GLY A 339 -13.91 0.33 -16.65
CA GLY A 339 -14.67 -0.73 -17.30
C GLY A 339 -16.19 -0.56 -17.15
N GLY A 340 -16.66 0.18 -16.14
CA GLY A 340 -18.07 0.45 -15.89
C GLY A 340 -18.57 1.81 -16.42
N GLU A 341 -17.69 2.80 -16.52
CA GLU A 341 -18.04 4.19 -16.87
C GLU A 341 -17.71 4.58 -18.32
N LEU A 342 -16.79 3.87 -19.00
CA LEU A 342 -16.56 4.07 -20.43
C LEU A 342 -17.73 3.49 -21.25
N PRO A 343 -18.11 4.08 -22.41
CA PRO A 343 -19.25 3.65 -23.20
C PRO A 343 -19.15 2.15 -23.57
N GLY A 344 -20.06 1.34 -23.00
CA GLY A 344 -20.01 -0.13 -23.03
C GLY A 344 -19.88 -0.80 -21.64
N GLY A 345 -19.80 -0.03 -20.56
CA GLY A 345 -19.61 -0.51 -19.19
C GLY A 345 -20.81 -1.09 -18.45
N GLU A 346 -21.95 -1.31 -19.11
CA GLU A 346 -23.10 -2.00 -18.51
C GLU A 346 -22.86 -3.50 -18.22
N ILE A 347 -21.70 -4.06 -18.60
CA ILE A 347 -21.42 -5.51 -18.54
C ILE A 347 -20.51 -5.89 -17.35
N LEU A 348 -20.13 -4.96 -16.47
CA LEU A 348 -19.27 -5.24 -15.30
C LEU A 348 -19.93 -4.94 -13.93
N ARG A 349 -21.25 -4.80 -13.88
CA ARG A 349 -22.01 -4.81 -12.60
C ARG A 349 -22.40 -6.21 -12.17
#